data_AF-A0A7V9MR90-F1
#
_entry.id   AF-A0A7V9MR90-F1
#
_cell.length_a   1.000
_cell.length_b   1.000
_cell.length_c   1.000
_cell.angle_alpha   90.00
_cell.angle_beta   90.00
_cell.angle_gamma   90.00
#
_symmetry.space_group_name_H-M   'P 1'
#
loop_
_entity.id
_entity.type
_entity.pdbx_description
1 polymer ?
#
loop_
_entity_poly.entity_id
_entity_poly.type
_entity_poly.pdbx_seq_one_letter_code
_entity_poly.pdbx_strand_id
1 'polypeptide(L)'
;MNVGCPVAAILYGISRGPVMLYNGQEVGEPGAGREGFGGDDARTSIFDYWSMPELVKWNNDHTYDGAGLSEEQRSLRSFYERLLRCIGAPAFRAGSLHLLNESNRNNPAYGRLPNEQPSGYWLYSFLRFDRETRQRFLAVVNLNHAATMKDVRVILNQEALAFLDLGKLDATMPLFLTERLAAPESFTATFLLREASDSGLRIGDIPPLTPLYLEFNAESPGTLEI
;
A
#
# COMPACT_ATOMS: atom_id res chain seq x y z
N MET A 1 15.91 0.46 4.55
CA MET A 1 14.68 1.29 4.60
C MET A 1 13.84 1.17 3.33
N ASN A 2 14.38 1.43 2.13
CA ASN A 2 13.57 1.69 0.92
C ASN A 2 12.66 0.55 0.44
N VAL A 3 13.07 -0.72 0.55
CA VAL A 3 12.25 -1.87 0.09
C VAL A 3 11.17 -2.26 1.11
N GLY A 4 11.31 -1.84 2.37
CA GLY A 4 10.41 -2.25 3.45
C GLY A 4 8.98 -1.76 3.25
N CYS A 5 8.79 -0.50 2.87
CA CYS A 5 7.48 0.10 2.68
C CYS A 5 6.60 -0.62 1.64
N PRO A 6 7.03 -0.82 0.38
CA PRO A 6 6.19 -1.49 -0.61
C PRO A 6 5.94 -2.96 -0.25
N VAL A 7 6.91 -3.66 0.35
CA VAL A 7 6.74 -5.05 0.78
C VAL A 7 5.74 -5.14 1.94
N ALA A 8 5.84 -4.28 2.95
CA ALA A 8 4.88 -4.20 4.05
C ALA A 8 3.48 -3.89 3.53
N ALA A 9 3.33 -2.96 2.58
CA ALA A 9 2.03 -2.66 1.98
C ALA A 9 1.40 -3.87 1.27
N ILE A 10 2.19 -4.75 0.66
CA ILE A 10 1.64 -5.99 0.08
C ILE A 10 1.29 -6.98 1.18
N LEU A 11 2.25 -7.33 2.05
CA LEU A 11 2.09 -8.40 3.04
C LEU A 11 1.02 -8.09 4.07
N TYR A 12 0.91 -6.83 4.50
CA TYR A 12 -0.05 -6.42 5.52
C TYR A 12 -1.45 -6.28 4.92
N GLY A 13 -1.58 -5.91 3.64
CA GLY A 13 -2.87 -5.71 2.97
C GLY A 13 -3.47 -6.98 2.37
N ILE A 14 -2.68 -8.00 2.07
CA ILE A 14 -3.16 -9.21 1.37
C ILE A 14 -3.96 -10.14 2.30
N SER A 15 -3.60 -10.19 3.59
CA SER A 15 -4.22 -11.08 4.57
C SER A 15 -5.32 -10.39 5.37
N ARG A 16 -6.19 -11.18 6.02
CA ARG A 16 -7.08 -10.73 7.12
C ARG A 16 -6.48 -11.03 8.50
N GLY A 17 -5.37 -11.76 8.52
CA GLY A 17 -4.71 -12.18 9.75
C GLY A 17 -4.03 -11.02 10.47
N PRO A 18 -3.68 -11.21 11.75
CA PRO A 18 -2.91 -10.23 12.49
C PRO A 18 -1.55 -9.97 11.81
N VAL A 19 -1.12 -8.72 11.85
CA VAL A 19 0.19 -8.29 11.37
C VAL A 19 1.12 -8.13 12.56
N MET A 20 2.34 -8.65 12.42
CA MET A 20 3.44 -8.42 13.36
C MET A 20 4.36 -7.35 12.78
N LEU A 21 4.42 -6.21 13.45
CA LEU A 21 5.43 -5.18 13.21
C LEU A 21 6.61 -5.46 14.14
N TYR A 22 7.81 -5.61 13.59
CA TYR A 22 9.01 -5.78 14.40
C TYR A 22 9.37 -4.44 15.06
N ASN A 23 9.73 -4.49 16.34
CA ASN A 23 10.13 -3.28 17.07
C ASN A 23 11.34 -2.63 16.39
N GLY A 24 11.25 -1.33 16.09
CA GLY A 24 12.31 -0.61 15.39
C GLY A 24 12.13 -0.53 13.88
N GLN A 25 11.27 -1.36 13.28
CA GLN A 25 11.02 -1.36 11.84
C GLN A 25 10.45 -0.02 11.37
N GLU A 26 9.62 0.62 12.19
CA GLU A 26 8.95 1.89 11.93
C GLU A 26 9.85 3.11 12.05
N VAL A 27 10.99 2.98 12.74
CA VAL A 27 12.04 4.02 12.84
C VAL A 27 13.27 3.69 11.99
N GLY A 28 13.25 2.56 11.28
CA GLY A 28 14.33 2.15 10.39
C GLY A 28 15.56 1.64 11.13
N GLU A 29 15.37 1.04 12.30
CA GLU A 29 16.46 0.43 13.08
C GLU A 29 17.22 -0.60 12.21
N PRO A 30 18.54 -0.44 12.02
CA PRO A 30 19.30 -1.32 11.13
C PRO A 30 19.50 -2.74 11.67
N GLY A 31 19.37 -2.95 12.98
CA GLY A 31 19.71 -4.23 13.62
C GLY A 31 21.20 -4.58 13.49
N ALA A 32 22.07 -3.57 13.35
CA ALA A 32 23.50 -3.77 13.15
C ALA A 32 24.26 -3.72 14.47
N GLY A 33 25.31 -4.53 14.59
CA GLY A 33 26.19 -4.56 15.76
C GLY A 33 26.07 -5.85 16.55
N ARG A 34 27.08 -6.12 17.38
CA ARG A 34 27.14 -7.35 18.18
C ARG A 34 26.31 -7.21 19.45
N GLU A 35 25.09 -7.71 19.42
CA GLU A 35 24.20 -7.77 20.58
C GLU A 35 24.44 -9.03 21.42
N GLY A 36 24.85 -8.80 22.67
CA GLY A 36 25.11 -9.84 23.68
C GLY A 36 25.74 -11.12 23.15
N PHE A 37 25.09 -12.26 23.36
CA PHE A 37 25.59 -13.58 22.93
C PHE A 37 25.23 -13.92 21.47
N GLY A 38 24.36 -13.15 20.82
CA GLY A 38 23.87 -13.40 19.45
C GLY A 38 24.85 -13.01 18.35
N GLY A 39 25.80 -12.12 18.63
CA GLY A 39 26.74 -11.62 17.63
C GLY A 39 26.08 -10.59 16.71
N ASP A 40 26.59 -10.43 15.49
CA ASP A 40 26.10 -9.46 14.49
C ASP A 40 25.31 -10.22 13.41
N ASP A 41 24.02 -10.46 13.67
CA ASP A 41 23.16 -11.32 12.86
C ASP A 41 21.94 -10.60 12.25
N ALA A 42 21.97 -9.26 12.23
CA ALA A 42 20.90 -8.39 11.73
C ALA A 42 19.57 -8.48 12.52
N ARG A 43 19.60 -8.90 13.79
CA ARG A 43 18.44 -8.93 14.69
C ARG A 43 18.64 -7.95 15.84
N THR A 44 17.67 -7.93 16.76
CA THR A 44 17.85 -7.32 18.09
C THR A 44 17.64 -8.41 19.14
N SER A 45 18.51 -8.45 20.16
CA SER A 45 18.40 -9.47 21.23
C SER A 45 17.34 -9.05 22.23
N ILE A 46 16.35 -9.92 22.46
CA ILE A 46 15.34 -9.74 23.52
C ILE A 46 15.90 -10.03 24.93
N PHE A 47 17.14 -10.52 25.03
CA PHE A 47 17.74 -11.05 26.27
C PHE A 47 18.98 -10.30 26.74
N ASP A 48 19.36 -9.19 26.11
CA ASP A 48 20.56 -8.43 26.47
C ASP A 48 20.24 -6.94 26.70
N TYR A 49 21.06 -6.29 27.53
CA TYR A 49 21.07 -4.83 27.72
C TYR A 49 21.55 -4.14 26.45
N TRP A 50 20.73 -4.17 25.39
CA TRP A 50 20.99 -3.52 24.11
C TRP A 50 20.15 -2.26 24.00
N SER A 51 20.70 -1.24 23.35
CA SER A 51 19.96 -0.03 22.99
C SER A 51 19.83 0.02 21.48
N MET A 52 18.61 0.17 21.00
CA MET A 52 18.29 0.43 19.60
C MET A 52 18.44 1.92 19.31
N PRO A 53 19.52 2.39 18.66
CA PRO A 53 19.84 3.81 18.59
C PRO A 53 18.75 4.63 17.89
N GLU A 54 18.08 4.08 16.89
CA GLU A 54 17.01 4.77 16.18
C GLU A 54 15.74 4.82 17.01
N LEU A 55 15.48 3.78 17.81
CA LEU A 55 14.38 3.80 18.79
C LEU A 55 14.66 4.77 19.95
N VAL A 56 15.92 4.94 20.36
CA VAL A 56 16.32 5.93 21.38
C VAL A 56 16.07 7.35 20.87
N LYS A 57 16.37 7.64 19.60
CA LYS A 57 16.02 8.92 18.96
C LYS A 57 14.51 9.17 18.91
N TRP A 58 13.71 8.10 18.75
CA TRP A 58 12.26 8.20 18.85
C TRP A 58 11.79 8.43 20.28
N ASN A 59 12.37 7.75 21.28
CA ASN A 59 12.04 7.94 22.68
C ASN A 59 12.22 9.39 23.11
N ASN A 60 13.33 10.03 22.69
CA ASN A 60 13.61 11.45 22.88
C ASN A 60 13.23 11.96 24.28
N ASP A 61 13.88 11.43 25.32
CA ASP A 61 13.56 11.75 26.72
C ASP A 61 12.08 11.61 27.09
N HIS A 62 11.44 10.54 26.59
CA HIS A 62 10.02 10.20 26.78
C HIS A 62 9.03 11.16 26.10
N THR A 63 9.47 12.03 25.19
CA THR A 63 8.58 12.94 24.46
C THR A 63 7.89 12.28 23.26
N TYR A 64 8.51 11.28 22.64
CA TYR A 64 7.94 10.53 21.50
C TYR A 64 7.40 11.43 20.37
N ASP A 65 8.09 12.53 20.07
CA ASP A 65 7.66 13.55 19.11
C ASP A 65 8.34 13.42 17.74
N GLY A 66 9.36 12.56 17.63
CA GLY A 66 10.15 12.38 16.40
C GLY A 66 11.11 13.52 16.09
N ALA A 67 11.35 14.44 17.04
CA ALA A 67 12.31 15.53 16.86
C ALA A 67 13.75 15.02 16.73
N GLY A 68 14.08 13.90 17.38
CA GLY A 68 15.38 13.23 17.29
C GLY A 68 15.59 12.40 16.01
N LEU A 69 14.55 12.17 15.20
CA LEU A 69 14.62 11.34 14.00
C LEU A 69 15.14 12.14 12.78
N SER A 70 15.67 11.44 11.77
CA SER A 70 15.89 12.05 10.45
C SER A 70 14.57 12.28 9.71
N GLU A 71 14.60 13.02 8.61
CA GLU A 71 13.41 13.24 7.78
C GLU A 71 12.92 11.94 7.12
N GLU A 72 13.83 11.09 6.69
CA GLU A 72 13.54 9.77 6.15
C GLU A 72 12.88 8.87 7.19
N GLN A 73 13.35 8.91 8.44
CA GLN A 73 12.79 8.14 9.54
C GLN A 73 11.40 8.63 9.95
N ARG A 74 11.19 9.96 10.01
CA ARG A 74 9.86 10.52 10.21
C ARG A 74 8.90 10.10 9.10
N SER A 75 9.36 10.15 7.85
CA SER A 75 8.59 9.71 6.68
C SER A 75 8.25 8.23 6.74
N LEU A 76 9.20 7.38 7.14
CA LEU A 76 9.02 5.95 7.35
C LEU A 76 7.97 5.66 8.43
N ARG A 77 8.09 6.33 9.58
CA ARG A 77 7.14 6.17 10.68
C ARG A 77 5.74 6.63 10.30
N SER A 78 5.63 7.78 9.63
CA SER A 78 4.37 8.30 9.10
C SER A 78 3.75 7.35 8.07
N PHE A 79 4.56 6.69 7.23
CA PHE A 79 4.10 5.64 6.33
C PHE A 79 3.50 4.45 7.09
N TYR A 80 4.20 3.88 8.07
CA TYR A 80 3.68 2.74 8.84
C TYR A 80 2.43 3.10 9.63
N GLU A 81 2.36 4.30 10.21
CA GLU A 81 1.17 4.79 10.90
C GLU A 81 -0.05 4.80 9.97
N ARG A 82 0.11 5.33 8.75
CA ARG A 82 -0.98 5.35 7.75
C ARG A 82 -1.33 3.96 7.25
N LEU A 83 -0.33 3.10 6.99
CA LEU A 83 -0.56 1.72 6.56
C LEU A 83 -1.34 0.94 7.63
N LEU A 84 -0.92 0.99 8.89
CA LEU A 84 -1.58 0.28 9.99
C LEU A 84 -3.02 0.77 10.22
N ARG A 85 -3.27 2.07 10.09
CA ARG A 85 -4.63 2.63 10.10
C ARG A 85 -5.46 2.12 8.92
N CYS A 86 -4.90 2.14 7.70
CA CYS A 86 -5.59 1.68 6.49
C CYS A 86 -6.00 0.21 6.57
N ILE A 87 -5.09 -0.67 6.97
CA ILE A 87 -5.39 -2.11 7.07
C ILE A 87 -6.33 -2.45 8.24
N GLY A 88 -6.60 -1.49 9.14
CA GLY A 88 -7.64 -1.60 10.16
C GLY A 88 -9.06 -1.43 9.61
N ALA A 89 -9.22 -0.95 8.37
CA ALA A 89 -10.52 -0.68 7.77
C ALA A 89 -11.30 -1.98 7.44
N PRO A 90 -12.64 -1.94 7.40
CA PRO A 90 -13.50 -3.11 7.10
C PRO A 90 -13.04 -3.96 5.91
N ALA A 91 -12.66 -3.33 4.79
CA ALA A 91 -12.19 -4.02 3.58
C ALA A 91 -10.99 -4.95 3.83
N PHE A 92 -10.10 -4.57 4.76
CA PHE A 92 -8.89 -5.32 5.11
C PHE A 92 -9.09 -6.28 6.29
N ARG A 93 -9.85 -5.88 7.31
CA ARG A 93 -10.10 -6.70 8.50
C ARG A 93 -11.04 -7.88 8.24
N ALA A 94 -12.14 -7.63 7.52
CA ALA A 94 -13.20 -8.62 7.29
C ALA A 94 -13.39 -8.96 5.81
N GLY A 95 -13.15 -7.98 4.93
CA GLY A 95 -13.38 -8.08 3.49
C GLY A 95 -12.54 -9.14 2.76
N SER A 96 -12.99 -9.51 1.57
CA SER A 96 -12.33 -10.48 0.70
C SER A 96 -11.20 -9.87 -0.13
N LEU A 97 -10.37 -10.74 -0.72
CA LEU A 97 -9.24 -10.40 -1.58
C LEU A 97 -9.50 -10.87 -3.02
N HIS A 98 -9.12 -10.07 -4.01
CA HIS A 98 -9.05 -10.48 -5.41
C HIS A 98 -7.76 -9.98 -6.05
N LEU A 99 -6.99 -10.87 -6.69
CA LEU A 99 -5.69 -10.53 -7.30
C LEU A 99 -5.87 -10.08 -8.76
N LEU A 100 -5.10 -9.10 -9.21
CA LEU A 100 -5.28 -8.48 -10.53
C LEU A 100 -4.14 -8.72 -11.52
N ASN A 101 -3.02 -9.29 -11.07
CA ASN A 101 -1.85 -9.51 -11.93
C ASN A 101 -2.16 -10.41 -13.14
N GLU A 102 -2.87 -11.52 -12.93
CA GLU A 102 -3.19 -12.44 -14.02
C GLU A 102 -4.15 -11.82 -15.03
N SER A 103 -5.20 -11.12 -14.57
CA SER A 103 -6.15 -10.45 -15.47
C SER A 103 -5.51 -9.31 -16.28
N ASN A 104 -4.43 -8.70 -15.75
CA ASN A 104 -3.70 -7.63 -16.40
C ASN A 104 -2.42 -8.07 -17.13
N ARG A 105 -2.10 -9.38 -17.20
CA ARG A 105 -0.83 -9.87 -17.78
C ARG A 105 -0.56 -9.38 -19.21
N ASN A 106 -1.60 -9.19 -20.00
CA ASN A 106 -1.51 -8.74 -21.39
C ASN A 106 -1.64 -7.22 -21.56
N ASN A 107 -2.02 -6.47 -20.52
CA ASN A 107 -2.21 -5.02 -20.53
C ASN A 107 -0.84 -4.30 -20.55
N PRO A 108 -0.41 -3.67 -21.67
CA PRO A 108 0.89 -3.01 -21.74
C PRO A 108 1.04 -1.83 -20.77
N ALA A 109 -0.05 -1.21 -20.35
CA ALA A 109 -0.06 -0.11 -19.37
C ALA A 109 -0.03 -0.61 -17.91
N TYR A 110 0.05 -1.92 -17.68
CA TYR A 110 0.19 -2.49 -16.34
C TYR A 110 1.67 -2.64 -15.94
N GLY A 111 2.38 -1.50 -15.93
CA GLY A 111 3.77 -1.41 -15.44
C GLY A 111 4.80 -2.19 -16.25
N ARG A 112 4.57 -2.40 -17.56
CA ARG A 112 5.50 -3.13 -18.45
C ARG A 112 6.70 -2.25 -18.82
N LEU A 113 7.91 -2.69 -18.52
CA LEU A 113 9.13 -2.01 -18.98
C LEU A 113 9.53 -2.50 -20.38
N PRO A 114 10.42 -1.77 -21.10
CA PRO A 114 10.91 -2.21 -22.40
C PRO A 114 11.46 -3.64 -22.36
N ASN A 115 11.04 -4.46 -23.33
CA ASN A 115 11.43 -5.87 -23.47
C ASN A 115 10.91 -6.83 -22.37
N GLU A 116 9.95 -6.41 -21.54
CA GLU A 116 9.29 -7.30 -20.58
C GLU A 116 7.97 -7.87 -21.15
N GLN A 117 7.81 -9.19 -21.05
CA GLN A 117 6.54 -9.89 -21.24
C GLN A 117 6.49 -11.08 -20.26
N PRO A 118 5.37 -11.31 -19.55
CA PRO A 118 4.14 -10.50 -19.51
C PRO A 118 4.29 -9.19 -18.72
N SER A 119 3.23 -8.36 -18.68
CA SER A 119 3.13 -7.22 -17.75
C SER A 119 3.08 -7.67 -16.29
N GLY A 120 3.27 -6.73 -15.36
CA GLY A 120 3.12 -7.01 -13.93
C GLY A 120 4.30 -7.73 -13.29
N TYR A 121 5.47 -7.73 -13.93
CA TYR A 121 6.69 -8.31 -13.36
C TYR A 121 7.15 -7.52 -12.12
N TRP A 122 7.15 -6.19 -12.20
CA TRP A 122 7.47 -5.29 -11.07
C TRP A 122 6.24 -4.67 -10.40
N LEU A 123 5.05 -4.79 -11.01
CA LEU A 123 3.82 -4.17 -10.50
C LEU A 123 2.90 -5.24 -9.91
N TYR A 124 2.54 -5.07 -8.64
CA TYR A 124 1.58 -5.94 -7.96
C TYR A 124 0.32 -5.15 -7.60
N SER A 125 -0.86 -5.71 -7.90
CA SER A 125 -2.11 -5.10 -7.48
C SER A 125 -3.18 -6.11 -7.08
N PHE A 126 -4.01 -5.68 -6.14
CA PHE A 126 -5.10 -6.48 -5.61
C PHE A 126 -6.24 -5.59 -5.13
N LEU A 127 -7.43 -6.17 -5.09
CA LEU A 127 -8.62 -5.55 -4.54
C LEU A 127 -8.91 -6.09 -3.15
N ARG A 128 -9.39 -5.22 -2.29
CA ARG A 128 -10.04 -5.58 -1.02
C ARG A 128 -11.47 -5.08 -1.04
N PHE A 129 -12.40 -5.90 -0.59
CA PHE A 129 -13.81 -5.54 -0.58
C PHE A 129 -14.55 -6.14 0.60
N ASP A 130 -15.17 -5.29 1.39
CA ASP A 130 -16.14 -5.69 2.40
C ASP A 130 -17.57 -5.46 1.89
N ARG A 131 -18.35 -6.54 1.81
CA ARG A 131 -19.71 -6.49 1.25
C ARG A 131 -20.71 -5.80 2.18
N GLU A 132 -20.49 -5.89 3.49
CA GLU A 132 -21.40 -5.34 4.51
C GLU A 132 -21.35 -3.81 4.52
N THR A 133 -20.15 -3.25 4.61
CA THR A 133 -19.92 -1.79 4.61
C THR A 133 -19.81 -1.20 3.20
N ARG A 134 -19.74 -2.05 2.17
CA ARG A 134 -19.46 -1.68 0.78
C ARG A 134 -18.09 -1.03 0.57
N GLN A 135 -17.17 -1.10 1.53
CA GLN A 135 -15.87 -0.46 1.41
C GLN A 135 -14.95 -1.22 0.44
N ARG A 136 -14.35 -0.50 -0.51
CA ARG A 136 -13.47 -1.06 -1.55
C ARG A 136 -12.12 -0.37 -1.56
N PHE A 137 -11.07 -1.16 -1.76
CA PHE A 137 -9.72 -0.68 -1.99
C PHE A 137 -9.11 -1.35 -3.20
N LEU A 138 -8.32 -0.57 -3.95
CA LEU A 138 -7.37 -1.04 -4.94
C LEU A 138 -5.97 -0.71 -4.43
N ALA A 139 -5.17 -1.74 -4.13
CA ALA A 139 -3.76 -1.58 -3.83
C ALA A 139 -2.95 -1.74 -5.12
N VAL A 140 -2.02 -0.81 -5.39
CA VAL A 140 -1.11 -0.85 -6.55
C VAL A 140 0.29 -0.55 -6.05
N VAL A 141 1.23 -1.46 -6.28
CA VAL A 141 2.58 -1.38 -5.70
C VAL A 141 3.64 -1.56 -6.78
N ASN A 142 4.48 -0.56 -6.95
CA ASN A 142 5.69 -0.64 -7.78
C ASN A 142 6.85 -1.20 -6.92
N LEU A 143 7.32 -2.39 -7.26
CA LEU A 143 8.45 -3.07 -6.62
C LEU A 143 9.78 -2.82 -7.33
N ASN A 144 9.78 -2.10 -8.44
CA ASN A 144 11.03 -1.74 -9.11
C ASN A 144 11.79 -0.74 -8.25
N HIS A 145 13.10 -0.98 -8.07
CA HIS A 145 13.97 -0.17 -7.22
C HIS A 145 14.48 1.11 -7.90
N ALA A 146 14.36 1.21 -9.23
CA ALA A 146 14.96 2.29 -10.02
C ALA A 146 13.99 2.98 -10.99
N ALA A 147 13.06 2.22 -11.59
CA ALA A 147 12.18 2.73 -12.64
C ALA A 147 10.85 3.26 -12.08
N THR A 148 10.50 4.49 -12.49
CA THR A 148 9.13 4.99 -12.42
C THR A 148 8.29 4.28 -13.47
N MET A 149 7.18 3.69 -13.09
CA MET A 149 6.21 3.16 -14.04
C MET A 149 5.35 4.31 -14.57
N LYS A 150 5.27 4.43 -15.90
CA LYS A 150 4.60 5.54 -16.57
C LYS A 150 3.17 5.18 -16.98
N ASP A 151 2.25 6.13 -16.80
CA ASP A 151 0.82 6.02 -17.16
C ASP A 151 0.20 4.65 -16.79
N VAL A 152 0.40 4.21 -15.55
CA VAL A 152 -0.12 2.92 -15.09
C VAL A 152 -1.64 2.90 -15.18
N ARG A 153 -2.17 1.86 -15.82
CA ARG A 153 -3.62 1.60 -15.93
C ARG A 153 -3.93 0.20 -15.44
N VAL A 154 -4.90 0.10 -14.54
CA VAL A 154 -5.35 -1.17 -13.98
C VAL A 154 -6.73 -1.49 -14.52
N ILE A 155 -6.82 -2.57 -15.31
CA ILE A 155 -8.09 -3.04 -15.88
C ILE A 155 -8.80 -3.90 -14.84
N LEU A 156 -10.07 -3.58 -14.59
CA LEU A 156 -11.01 -4.39 -13.81
C LEU A 156 -11.87 -5.18 -14.80
N ASN A 157 -11.51 -6.44 -15.03
CA ASN A 157 -12.30 -7.33 -15.89
C ASN A 157 -13.68 -7.64 -15.26
N GLN A 158 -14.52 -8.38 -15.99
CA GLN A 158 -15.86 -8.72 -15.53
C GLN A 158 -15.87 -9.44 -14.17
N GLU A 159 -14.88 -10.28 -13.89
CA GLU A 159 -14.74 -10.98 -12.62
C GLU A 159 -14.42 -10.01 -11.47
N ALA A 160 -13.47 -9.09 -11.66
CA ALA A 160 -13.14 -8.05 -10.70
C ALA A 160 -14.34 -7.11 -10.43
N LEU A 161 -15.07 -6.72 -11.47
CA LEU A 161 -16.28 -5.90 -11.32
C LEU A 161 -17.41 -6.64 -10.60
N ALA A 162 -17.57 -7.94 -10.87
CA ALA A 162 -18.52 -8.78 -10.13
C ALA A 162 -18.09 -8.96 -8.67
N PHE A 163 -16.79 -9.14 -8.42
CA PHE A 163 -16.23 -9.23 -7.07
C PHE A 163 -16.56 -8.00 -6.23
N LEU A 164 -16.45 -6.79 -6.81
CA LEU A 164 -16.73 -5.50 -6.16
C LEU A 164 -18.23 -5.13 -6.08
N ASP A 165 -19.12 -6.00 -6.58
CA ASP A 165 -20.54 -5.75 -6.80
C ASP A 165 -20.81 -4.48 -7.63
N LEU A 166 -20.00 -4.25 -8.66
CA LEU A 166 -20.14 -3.13 -9.61
C LEU A 166 -20.64 -3.58 -10.99
N GLY A 167 -20.52 -4.87 -11.34
CA GLY A 167 -20.81 -5.37 -12.70
C GLY A 167 -22.25 -5.23 -13.21
N LYS A 168 -23.20 -4.84 -12.34
CA LYS A 168 -24.61 -4.59 -12.72
C LYS A 168 -25.00 -3.10 -12.67
N LEU A 169 -24.08 -2.23 -12.27
CA LEU A 169 -24.34 -0.80 -12.17
C LEU A 169 -24.26 -0.13 -13.54
N ASP A 170 -24.79 1.09 -13.64
CA ASP A 170 -24.72 1.89 -14.86
C ASP A 170 -23.26 2.17 -15.23
N ALA A 171 -22.89 1.89 -16.48
CA ALA A 171 -21.54 2.07 -17.00
C ALA A 171 -21.07 3.55 -16.98
N THR A 172 -22.01 4.49 -16.85
CA THR A 172 -21.76 5.93 -16.70
C THR A 172 -21.67 6.39 -15.24
N MET A 173 -21.84 5.48 -14.26
CA MET A 173 -21.71 5.81 -12.84
C MET A 173 -20.27 6.24 -12.53
N PRO A 174 -20.07 7.37 -11.82
CA PRO A 174 -18.75 7.79 -11.39
C PRO A 174 -18.21 6.91 -10.26
N LEU A 175 -16.92 6.61 -10.33
CA LEU A 175 -16.10 6.02 -9.29
C LEU A 175 -15.15 7.09 -8.77
N PHE A 176 -15.23 7.39 -7.48
CA PHE A 176 -14.37 8.36 -6.81
C PHE A 176 -13.26 7.62 -6.08
N LEU A 177 -12.01 7.84 -6.46
CA LEU A 177 -10.82 7.25 -5.87
C LEU A 177 -10.15 8.27 -4.94
N THR A 178 -9.76 7.84 -3.75
CA THR A 178 -8.95 8.62 -2.80
C THR A 178 -7.73 7.80 -2.40
N GLU A 179 -6.54 8.35 -2.63
CA GLU A 179 -5.29 7.72 -2.18
C GLU A 179 -5.14 7.87 -0.65
N ARG A 180 -4.87 6.76 0.06
CA ARG A 180 -4.80 6.70 1.53
C ARG A 180 -3.39 6.53 2.13
N LEU A 181 -2.35 6.27 1.31
CA LEU A 181 -0.95 6.06 1.75
C LEU A 181 0.02 7.19 1.34
N ALA A 182 -0.42 8.27 0.70
CA ALA A 182 0.36 9.41 0.25
C ALA A 182 0.45 10.48 1.34
N ALA A 183 1.62 11.12 1.42
CA ALA A 183 1.89 12.24 2.32
C ALA A 183 2.59 13.33 1.51
N PRO A 184 2.26 14.62 1.73
CA PRO A 184 1.22 15.15 2.60
C PRO A 184 -0.17 15.29 1.94
N GLU A 185 -0.28 15.20 0.61
CA GLU A 185 -1.53 15.38 -0.11
C GLU A 185 -2.02 14.07 -0.75
N SER A 186 -3.17 13.59 -0.29
CA SER A 186 -3.92 12.55 -0.99
C SER A 186 -4.40 13.09 -2.32
N PHE A 187 -4.14 12.38 -3.42
CA PHE A 187 -4.80 12.70 -4.67
C PHE A 187 -6.17 12.02 -4.74
N THR A 188 -7.11 12.70 -5.38
CA THR A 188 -8.41 12.15 -5.73
C THR A 188 -8.55 12.07 -7.23
N ALA A 189 -9.23 11.04 -7.73
CA ALA A 189 -9.52 10.91 -9.15
C ALA A 189 -10.95 10.39 -9.34
N THR A 190 -11.57 10.79 -10.45
CA THR A 190 -12.91 10.35 -10.81
C THR A 190 -12.87 9.67 -12.17
N PHE A 191 -13.49 8.50 -12.26
CA PHE A 191 -13.60 7.72 -13.49
C PHE A 191 -15.05 7.28 -13.68
N LEU A 192 -15.45 7.00 -14.90
CA LEU A 192 -16.69 6.29 -15.18
C LEU A 192 -16.45 4.79 -15.00
N LEU A 193 -17.47 4.06 -14.55
CA LEU A 193 -17.40 2.61 -14.38
C LEU A 193 -16.92 1.88 -15.65
N ARG A 194 -17.38 2.30 -16.84
CA ARG A 194 -16.92 1.76 -18.13
C ARG A 194 -15.41 1.91 -18.37
N GLU A 195 -14.80 2.98 -17.85
CA GLU A 195 -13.36 3.20 -18.03
C GLU A 195 -12.55 2.18 -17.25
N ALA A 196 -13.09 1.65 -16.15
CA ALA A 196 -12.45 0.60 -15.37
C ALA A 196 -12.31 -0.72 -16.14
N SER A 197 -13.29 -1.09 -16.97
CA SER A 197 -13.26 -2.30 -17.80
C SER A 197 -12.51 -2.13 -19.12
N ASP A 198 -12.66 -0.97 -19.76
CA ASP A 198 -12.25 -0.79 -21.16
C ASP A 198 -10.80 -0.31 -21.24
N SER A 199 -10.54 0.89 -20.71
CA SER A 199 -9.23 1.53 -20.73
C SER A 199 -8.40 1.30 -19.47
N GLY A 200 -9.00 0.71 -18.43
CA GLY A 200 -8.46 0.63 -17.09
C GLY A 200 -8.53 1.94 -16.31
N LEU A 201 -8.55 1.81 -14.98
CA LEU A 201 -8.41 2.93 -14.05
C LEU A 201 -7.01 3.53 -14.21
N ARG A 202 -6.94 4.82 -14.56
CA ARG A 202 -5.66 5.51 -14.76
C ARG A 202 -5.08 5.93 -13.41
N ILE A 203 -4.06 5.20 -12.97
CA ILE A 203 -3.32 5.49 -11.74
C ILE A 203 -2.30 6.61 -11.95
N GLY A 204 -1.74 6.70 -13.17
CA GLY A 204 -0.72 7.68 -13.51
C GLY A 204 0.69 7.14 -13.29
N ASP A 205 1.64 8.04 -13.04
CA ASP A 205 3.04 7.66 -12.82
C ASP A 205 3.24 7.15 -11.39
N ILE A 206 3.85 5.98 -11.23
CA ILE A 206 4.15 5.39 -9.92
C ILE A 206 5.67 5.34 -9.74
N PRO A 207 6.26 6.15 -8.84
CA PRO A 207 7.69 6.14 -8.57
C PRO A 207 8.20 4.76 -8.10
N PRO A 208 9.52 4.53 -8.13
CA PRO A 208 10.12 3.31 -7.59
C PRO A 208 9.67 3.03 -6.15
N LEU A 209 9.55 1.76 -5.79
CA LEU A 209 9.27 1.30 -4.41
C LEU A 209 8.05 1.98 -3.74
N THR A 210 7.05 2.37 -4.55
CA THR A 210 5.90 3.13 -4.09
C THR A 210 4.65 2.27 -4.03
N PRO A 211 4.05 2.08 -2.84
CA PRO A 211 2.71 1.53 -2.68
C PRO A 211 1.65 2.64 -2.70
N LEU A 212 0.51 2.37 -3.33
CA LEU A 212 -0.68 3.21 -3.32
C LEU A 212 -1.87 2.38 -2.88
N TYR A 213 -2.67 2.89 -1.94
CA TYR A 213 -3.98 2.32 -1.61
C TYR A 213 -5.06 3.31 -1.99
N LEU A 214 -5.86 2.94 -2.98
CA LEU A 214 -6.93 3.76 -3.52
C LEU A 214 -8.24 3.24 -2.95
N GLU A 215 -8.82 3.96 -2.01
CA GLU A 215 -10.20 3.70 -1.59
C GLU A 215 -11.14 4.23 -2.65
N PHE A 216 -12.18 3.48 -3.02
CA PHE A 216 -13.13 3.97 -4.02
C PHE A 216 -14.58 3.60 -3.79
N ASN A 217 -15.44 4.56 -4.14
CA ASN A 217 -16.89 4.48 -3.97
C ASN A 217 -17.60 4.83 -5.28
N ALA A 218 -18.73 4.16 -5.52
CA ALA A 218 -19.61 4.43 -6.66
C ALA A 218 -20.64 5.53 -6.35
N GLU A 219 -20.76 5.92 -5.08
CA GLU A 219 -21.57 7.05 -4.64
C GLU A 219 -20.65 8.25 -4.41
N SER A 220 -21.11 9.46 -4.75
CA SER A 220 -20.40 10.69 -4.40
C SER A 220 -20.08 10.66 -2.90
N PRO A 221 -18.87 11.03 -2.46
CA PRO A 221 -18.59 11.12 -1.04
C PRO A 221 -19.53 12.17 -0.44
N GLY A 222 -20.68 11.71 0.06
CA GLY A 222 -21.51 12.47 0.96
C GLY A 222 -20.62 12.83 2.13
N THR A 223 -20.61 14.10 2.48
CA THR A 223 -19.89 14.71 3.59
C THR A 223 -19.87 13.73 4.77
N LEU A 224 -18.76 13.00 4.95
CA LEU A 224 -18.50 12.29 6.18
C LEU A 224 -18.26 13.39 7.20
N GLU A 225 -19.31 13.83 7.89
CA GLU A 225 -19.19 14.58 9.12
C GLU A 225 -18.38 13.71 10.08
N ILE A 226 -17.12 14.12 10.30
CA ILE A 226 -16.29 13.69 11.42
C ILE A 226 -16.73 14.49 12.64
#